data_AF-A0AAU1FFI9-F1
#
_entry.id   AF-A0AAU1FFI9-F1
#
_cell.length_a   1.000
_cell.length_b   1.000
_cell.length_c   1.000
_cell.angle_alpha   90.00
_cell.angle_beta   90.00
_cell.angle_gamma   90.00
#
_symmetry.space_group_name_H-M   'P 1'
#
loop_
_entity.id
_entity.type
_entity.pdbx_description
1 polymer ?
#
loop_
_entity_poly.entity_id
_entity_poly.type
_entity_poly.pdbx_seq_one_letter_code
_entity_poly.pdbx_strand_id
1 'polypeptide(L)'
;MTVCPWREEDARFWAGDRITFPEEHPDPDGSDWLFHLVLAPTPGAFRTFAEDYYETSVNIEAVRHIYDLRPLDRPHTAALNPSAPAESVIAAARTIDCPLAGDLLSEVG
;
A
#
# COMPACT_ATOMS: atom_id res chain seq x y z
N MET A 1 3.21 10.06 -15.39
CA MET A 1 2.89 8.98 -16.34
C MET A 1 1.62 8.32 -15.83
N THR A 2 0.63 8.12 -16.69
CA THR A 2 -0.64 7.47 -16.31
C THR A 2 -0.69 6.16 -17.09
N VAL A 3 -0.74 5.03 -16.39
CA VAL A 3 -0.84 3.69 -17.01
C VAL A 3 -2.23 3.17 -16.66
N CYS A 4 -3.03 2.82 -17.67
CA CYS A 4 -4.36 2.26 -17.50
C CYS A 4 -4.32 0.77 -17.85
N PRO A 5 -4.23 -0.15 -16.87
CA PRO A 5 -4.28 -1.56 -17.18
C PRO A 5 -5.72 -1.96 -17.55
N TRP A 6 -5.84 -2.88 -18.51
CA TRP A 6 -7.11 -3.56 -18.80
C TRP A 6 -6.87 -5.06 -18.83
N ARG A 7 -7.93 -5.82 -18.54
CA ARG A 7 -7.89 -7.28 -18.56
C ARG A 7 -9.08 -7.76 -19.38
N GLU A 8 -8.79 -8.53 -20.43
CA GLU A 8 -9.83 -9.25 -21.16
C GLU A 8 -10.42 -10.36 -20.29
N GLU A 9 -11.69 -10.71 -20.52
CA GLU A 9 -12.48 -11.62 -19.68
C GLU A 9 -11.77 -12.97 -19.41
N ASP A 10 -11.00 -13.45 -20.39
CA ASP A 10 -10.32 -14.75 -20.36
C ASP A 10 -8.82 -14.64 -20.02
N ALA A 11 -8.30 -13.42 -19.85
CA ALA A 11 -6.88 -13.21 -19.62
C ALA A 11 -6.50 -13.64 -18.20
N ARG A 12 -5.38 -14.34 -18.05
CA ARG A 12 -4.83 -14.71 -16.72
C ARG A 12 -4.10 -13.57 -16.03
N PHE A 13 -3.73 -12.53 -16.78
CA PHE A 13 -2.94 -11.39 -16.31
C PHE A 13 -3.53 -10.09 -16.89
N TRP A 14 -3.23 -8.96 -16.25
CA TRP A 14 -3.62 -7.63 -16.74
C TRP A 14 -2.63 -7.18 -17.82
N ALA A 15 -3.11 -6.48 -18.84
CA ALA A 15 -2.31 -5.96 -19.95
C ALA A 15 -2.16 -4.44 -19.87
N GLY A 16 -0.97 -3.94 -20.21
CA GLY A 16 -0.71 -2.52 -20.47
C GLY A 16 -0.95 -2.14 -21.93
N ASP A 17 -0.83 -0.84 -22.23
CA ASP A 17 -0.96 -0.27 -23.58
C ASP A 17 -0.02 -0.94 -24.61
N ARG A 18 -0.37 -0.91 -25.90
CA ARG A 18 0.44 -1.45 -27.03
C ARG A 18 1.68 -0.58 -27.34
N ILE A 19 2.45 -0.26 -26.32
CA ILE A 19 3.72 0.44 -26.45
C ILE A 19 4.81 -0.65 -26.48
N THR A 20 5.69 -0.58 -27.49
CA THR A 20 6.87 -1.43 -27.52
C THR A 20 7.91 -0.84 -26.57
N PHE A 21 8.17 -1.54 -25.48
CA PHE A 21 9.21 -1.16 -24.53
C PHE A 21 10.55 -1.82 -24.90
N PRO A 22 11.70 -1.21 -24.57
CA PRO A 22 13.01 -1.83 -24.76
C PRO A 22 13.11 -3.13 -23.95
N GLU A 23 13.53 -4.24 -24.57
CA GLU A 23 13.66 -5.56 -23.92
C GLU A 23 14.83 -5.63 -22.91
N GLU A 24 15.58 -4.54 -22.75
CA GLU A 24 16.81 -4.47 -21.95
C GLU A 24 16.55 -4.44 -20.44
N HIS A 25 15.28 -4.30 -20.02
CA HIS A 25 14.88 -4.26 -18.62
C HIS A 25 13.87 -5.39 -18.30
N PRO A 26 14.02 -6.11 -17.16
CA PRO A 26 13.09 -7.17 -16.76
C PRO A 26 11.65 -6.67 -16.50
N ASP A 27 11.48 -5.36 -16.29
CA ASP A 27 10.19 -4.67 -16.17
C ASP A 27 10.17 -3.47 -17.15
N PRO A 28 9.94 -3.71 -18.45
CA PRO A 28 10.20 -2.73 -19.51
C PRO A 28 9.38 -1.44 -19.39
N ASP A 29 8.17 -1.56 -18.83
CA ASP A 29 7.26 -0.45 -18.60
C ASP A 29 7.27 0.06 -17.15
N GLY A 30 8.09 -0.56 -16.30
CA GLY A 30 8.23 -0.22 -14.90
C GLY A 30 6.93 -0.39 -14.13
N SER A 31 6.06 -1.30 -14.58
CA SER A 31 4.72 -1.47 -14.04
C SER A 31 4.54 -2.78 -13.28
N ASP A 32 5.35 -3.80 -13.58
CA ASP A 32 5.25 -5.11 -12.92
C ASP A 32 5.45 -4.98 -11.40
N TRP A 33 6.41 -4.17 -10.96
CA TRP A 33 6.66 -3.94 -9.53
C TRP A 33 5.46 -3.27 -8.82
N LEU A 34 4.78 -2.34 -9.49
CA LEU A 34 3.63 -1.62 -8.97
C LEU A 34 2.37 -2.51 -8.99
N PHE A 35 2.21 -3.31 -10.04
CA PHE A 35 1.07 -4.21 -10.21
C PHE A 35 1.15 -5.45 -9.33
N HIS A 36 2.34 -5.89 -8.91
CA HIS A 36 2.44 -7.01 -7.98
C HIS A 36 1.58 -6.83 -6.71
N LEU A 37 1.50 -5.59 -6.19
CA LEU A 37 0.67 -5.25 -5.03
C LEU A 37 -0.82 -5.24 -5.33
N VAL A 38 -1.21 -4.81 -6.52
CA VAL A 38 -2.61 -4.69 -6.93
C VAL A 38 -3.19 -6.05 -7.31
N LEU A 39 -2.37 -6.92 -7.90
CA LEU A 39 -2.79 -8.22 -8.43
C LEU A 39 -2.73 -9.35 -7.41
N ALA A 40 -1.87 -9.25 -6.40
CA ALA A 40 -1.75 -10.22 -5.31
C ALA A 40 -1.48 -9.52 -3.96
N PRO A 41 -2.41 -8.69 -3.45
CA PRO A 41 -2.22 -7.94 -2.22
C PRO A 41 -2.14 -8.90 -1.03
N THR A 42 -0.93 -9.07 -0.50
CA THR A 42 -0.69 -9.75 0.78
C THR A 42 0.08 -8.82 1.71
N PRO A 43 -0.06 -8.96 3.04
CA PRO A 43 0.74 -8.19 3.98
C PRO A 43 2.26 -8.32 3.72
N GLY A 44 2.71 -9.51 3.30
CA GLY A 44 4.10 -9.77 2.95
C GLY A 44 4.55 -9.01 1.70
N ALA A 45 3.73 -9.03 0.63
CA ALA A 45 4.02 -8.30 -0.60
C ALA A 45 4.10 -6.79 -0.36
N PHE A 46 3.15 -6.23 0.39
CA PHE A 46 3.19 -4.81 0.76
C PHE A 46 4.41 -4.46 1.61
N ARG A 47 4.78 -5.31 2.59
CA ARG A 47 6.00 -5.11 3.38
C ARG A 47 7.24 -5.06 2.50
N THR A 48 7.43 -6.04 1.60
CA THR A 48 8.60 -6.07 0.71
C THR A 48 8.67 -4.82 -0.17
N PHE A 49 7.55 -4.40 -0.76
CA PHE A 49 7.50 -3.15 -1.51
C PHE A 49 7.84 -1.94 -0.63
N ALA A 50 7.25 -1.82 0.55
CA ALA A 50 7.42 -0.64 1.39
C ALA A 50 8.86 -0.56 1.94
N GLU A 51 9.48 -1.70 2.24
CA GLU A 51 10.89 -1.76 2.66
C GLU A 51 11.83 -1.34 1.53
N ASP A 52 11.55 -1.76 0.29
CA ASP A 52 12.33 -1.38 -0.89
C ASP A 52 12.13 0.10 -1.27
N TYR A 53 10.88 0.56 -1.31
CA TYR A 53 10.52 1.91 -1.76
C TYR A 53 10.85 3.01 -0.75
N TYR A 54 10.58 2.78 0.54
CA TYR A 54 10.85 3.77 1.60
C TYR A 54 12.21 3.55 2.27
N GLU A 55 12.97 2.55 1.84
CA GLU A 55 14.30 2.21 2.35
C GLU A 55 14.32 2.05 3.89
N THR A 56 13.22 1.55 4.47
CA THR A 56 13.03 1.44 5.92
C THR A 56 12.37 0.13 6.30
N SER A 57 12.70 -0.40 7.49
CA SER A 57 12.09 -1.63 8.00
C SER A 57 10.61 -1.41 8.32
N VAL A 58 9.75 -2.34 7.90
CA VAL A 58 8.31 -2.24 8.09
C VAL A 58 7.81 -3.36 9.01
N ASN A 59 7.07 -2.98 10.04
CA ASN A 59 6.49 -3.92 10.99
C ASN A 59 5.35 -4.73 10.35
N ILE A 60 5.58 -6.02 10.12
CA ILE A 60 4.60 -6.91 9.48
C ILE A 60 3.30 -7.09 10.28
N GLU A 61 3.35 -7.01 11.61
CA GLU A 61 2.14 -7.12 12.45
C GLU A 61 1.25 -5.89 12.30
N ALA A 62 1.83 -4.71 12.13
CA ALA A 62 1.09 -3.50 11.83
C ALA A 62 0.47 -3.53 10.42
N VAL A 63 1.18 -4.07 9.43
CA VAL A 63 0.60 -4.28 8.08
C VAL A 63 -0.56 -5.28 8.15
N ARG A 64 -0.40 -6.41 8.85
CA ARG A 64 -1.47 -7.39 9.06
C ARG A 64 -2.70 -6.77 9.72
N HIS A 65 -2.50 -5.94 10.74
CA HIS A 65 -3.58 -5.22 11.41
C HIS A 65 -4.44 -4.42 10.44
N ILE A 66 -3.82 -3.70 9.50
CA ILE A 66 -4.53 -2.92 8.47
C ILE A 66 -5.24 -3.84 7.47
N TYR A 67 -4.59 -4.91 7.03
CA TYR A 67 -5.19 -5.89 6.10
C TYR A 67 -6.38 -6.65 6.71
N ASP A 68 -6.40 -6.82 8.03
CA ASP A 68 -7.52 -7.39 8.79
C ASP A 68 -8.67 -6.37 9.01
N LEU A 69 -8.54 -5.15 8.47
CA LEU A 69 -9.50 -4.04 8.63
C LEU A 69 -9.84 -3.74 10.10
N ARG A 70 -8.87 -3.95 10.99
CA ARG A 70 -9.03 -3.61 12.41
C ARG A 70 -8.88 -2.10 12.61
N PRO A 71 -9.57 -1.51 13.61
CA PRO A 71 -9.48 -0.08 13.88
C PRO A 71 -8.05 0.36 14.15
N LEU A 72 -7.58 1.34 13.38
CA LEU A 72 -6.23 1.86 13.49
C LEU A 72 -6.03 2.49 14.87
N ASP A 73 -5.08 1.92 15.61
CA ASP A 73 -4.73 2.34 16.95
C ASP A 73 -3.36 3.04 16.99
N ARG A 74 -3.01 3.57 18.17
CA ARG A 74 -1.77 4.32 18.34
C ARG A 74 -0.51 3.45 18.21
N PRO A 75 -0.41 2.27 18.86
CA PRO A 75 0.78 1.42 18.75
C PRO A 75 1.11 1.03 17.30
N HIS A 76 0.11 0.64 16.50
CA HIS A 76 0.36 0.22 15.11
C HIS A 76 0.71 1.40 14.21
N THR A 77 0.10 2.58 14.44
CA THR A 77 0.46 3.81 13.71
C THR A 77 1.91 4.21 13.98
N ALA A 78 2.33 4.24 15.26
CA ALA A 78 3.69 4.59 15.63
C ALA A 78 4.72 3.55 15.16
N ALA A 79 4.34 2.27 15.09
CA ALA A 79 5.19 1.22 14.54
C ALA A 79 5.44 1.34 13.02
N LEU A 80 4.52 1.96 12.28
CA LEU A 80 4.64 2.18 10.84
C LEU A 80 5.34 3.51 10.52
N ASN A 81 4.97 4.58 11.22
CA ASN A 81 5.57 5.88 11.03
C ASN A 81 5.59 6.67 12.35
N PRO A 82 6.69 6.61 13.12
CA PRO A 82 6.77 7.28 14.41
C PRO A 82 6.79 8.82 14.30
N SER A 83 7.10 9.36 13.12
CA SER A 83 7.15 10.80 12.86
C SER A 83 5.82 11.37 12.35
N ALA A 84 4.82 10.53 12.09
CA ALA A 84 3.52 10.98 11.60
C ALA A 84 2.69 11.64 12.72
N PRO A 85 2.22 12.89 12.53
CA PRO A 85 1.31 13.52 13.47
C PRO A 85 -0.04 12.77 13.51
N ALA A 86 -0.56 12.48 14.70
CA ALA A 86 -1.82 11.75 14.87
C ALA A 86 -3.00 12.42 14.13
N GLU A 87 -3.07 13.75 14.14
CA GLU A 87 -4.09 14.52 13.42
C GLU A 87 -4.10 14.24 11.91
N SER A 88 -2.91 14.15 11.31
CA SER A 88 -2.74 13.88 9.88
C SER A 88 -3.21 12.46 9.53
N VAL A 89 -2.86 11.49 10.38
CA VAL A 89 -3.27 10.08 10.22
C VAL A 89 -4.79 9.96 10.33
N ILE A 90 -5.41 10.61 11.32
CA ILE A 90 -6.87 10.61 11.52
C ILE A 90 -7.59 11.26 10.32
N ALA A 91 -7.08 12.38 9.82
CA ALA A 91 -7.66 13.08 8.68
C ALA A 91 -7.62 12.21 7.41
N ALA A 92 -6.48 11.57 7.14
CA ALA A 92 -6.33 10.63 6.02
C ALA A 92 -7.26 9.42 6.17
N ALA A 93 -7.29 8.79 7.35
CA ALA A 93 -8.14 7.64 7.62
C ALA A 93 -9.64 7.94 7.38
N ARG A 94 -10.12 9.12 7.81
CA ARG A 94 -11.50 9.56 7.56
C ARG A 94 -11.82 9.77 6.08
N THR A 95 -10.83 10.16 5.28
CA THR A 95 -11.03 10.41 3.85
C THR A 95 -11.30 9.10 3.08
N ILE A 96 -10.80 7.98 3.61
CA ILE A 96 -10.90 6.65 3.00
C ILE A 96 -11.78 5.68 3.82
N ASP A 97 -12.55 6.22 4.77
CA ASP A 97 -13.43 5.46 5.67
C ASP A 97 -12.71 4.32 6.43
N CYS A 98 -11.43 4.51 6.76
CA CYS A 98 -10.66 3.56 7.56
C CYS A 98 -11.11 3.62 9.04
N PRO A 99 -11.36 2.47 9.69
CA PRO A 99 -11.80 2.44 11.08
C PRO A 99 -10.70 2.98 12.02
N LEU A 100 -11.10 3.75 13.03
CA LEU A 100 -10.20 4.37 14.01
C LEU A 100 -10.50 3.88 15.42
N ALA A 101 -9.46 3.54 16.18
CA ALA A 101 -9.60 3.21 17.59
C ALA A 101 -9.70 4.49 18.45
N GLY A 102 -10.35 4.37 19.62
CA GLY A 102 -10.61 5.51 20.51
C GLY A 102 -9.36 6.10 21.16
N ASP A 103 -8.30 5.29 21.34
CA ASP A 103 -7.01 5.74 21.89
C ASP A 103 -6.31 6.72 20.96
N LEU A 104 -6.36 6.50 19.64
CA LEU A 104 -5.80 7.40 18.65
C LEU A 104 -6.58 8.73 18.59
N LEU A 105 -7.92 8.68 18.73
CA LEU A 105 -8.76 9.88 18.75
C LEU A 105 -8.57 10.72 20.03
N SER A 106 -8.20 10.10 21.14
CA SER A 106 -8.05 10.77 22.44
C SER A 106 -6.82 11.69 22.55
N GLU A 107 -5.89 11.62 21.59
CA GLU A 107 -4.68 12.45 21.57
C GLU A 107 -4.92 13.88 21.04
N VAL A 108 -6.01 14.07 20.29
CA VAL A 108 -6.35 15.35 19.63
C VAL A 108 -7.35 16.18 20.45
N GLY A 109 -7.81 15.66 21.60
CA GLY A 109 -8.76 16.32 22.51
C GLY A 109 -8.08 17.01 23.67
#